data_AF-A0A651GYB8-F1
#
_entry.id   AF-A0A651GYB8-F1
#
_cell.length_a   1.000
_cell.length_b   1.000
_cell.length_c   1.000
_cell.angle_alpha   90.00
_cell.angle_beta   90.00
_cell.angle_gamma   90.00
#
_symmetry.space_group_name_H-M   'P 1'
#
loop_
_entity.id
_entity.type
_entity.pdbx_description
1 polymer ?
#
loop_
_entity_poly.entity_id
_entity_poly.type
_entity_poly.pdbx_seq_one_letter_code
_entity_poly.pdbx_strand_id
1 'polypeptide(L)'
;MPFFATIAAFTGLFLIAVVFPLHGQNFVPNPQFDEFVYCPVGINQSELEILHHWKQTTRGTPDYYHTCGNEMGVPNNVFGYREPAAGEGYIGVVAFSPSRRNYREYLHAQLTSPLRKGEWYCVSMKVALAQNATYVSDGIGAALTPLPFSRTRNMDIQYPAELNNPPGNLLYYQKEWVTISAPYLATGGEQYITIGNFRPDDDLLVKSRLVDVKKGKLVHHAYYFIDDVQVVPVSGPTECHDTVYEMAAAVEAEAAADPPEDRNYRTVRLQSVLFDFDEDIITAESREQLNEVVRVLKRNPYYEIEVVGHADIIGTEEYNIGLSRRRSEQVIAFLHDRGIAKNRLRIRYFGSAQPVTTNETEEGRQQNRRVEFLILEKQYEEYSR
;
A
#
# COMPACT_ATOMS: atom_id res chain seq x y z
N MET A 1 33.98 -20.05 -76.59
CA MET A 1 33.33 -20.30 -75.28
C MET A 1 33.94 -19.33 -74.28
N PRO A 2 33.15 -18.35 -73.81
CA PRO A 2 32.77 -18.38 -72.39
C PRO A 2 31.28 -18.05 -72.18
N PHE A 3 30.72 -18.66 -71.13
CA PHE A 3 29.37 -18.46 -70.62
C PHE A 3 29.30 -17.14 -69.85
N PHE A 4 28.31 -16.29 -70.17
CA PHE A 4 27.87 -15.20 -69.31
C PHE A 4 26.79 -15.73 -68.36
N ALA A 5 27.03 -15.67 -67.04
CA ALA A 5 26.04 -15.93 -66.01
C ALA A 5 25.47 -14.59 -65.51
N THR A 6 24.19 -14.35 -65.78
CA THR A 6 23.44 -13.19 -65.28
C THR A 6 22.86 -13.53 -63.90
N ILE A 7 23.32 -12.85 -62.85
CA ILE A 7 22.76 -12.96 -61.50
C ILE A 7 21.53 -12.05 -61.42
N ALA A 8 20.35 -12.64 -61.24
CA ALA A 8 19.14 -11.91 -60.92
C ALA A 8 19.09 -11.64 -59.41
N ALA A 9 19.17 -10.36 -59.02
CA ALA A 9 19.00 -9.93 -57.64
C ALA A 9 17.50 -9.86 -57.30
N PHE A 10 17.00 -10.80 -56.51
CA PHE A 10 15.69 -10.73 -55.87
C PHE A 10 15.79 -9.82 -54.63
N THR A 11 15.38 -8.57 -54.76
CA THR A 11 15.16 -7.68 -53.60
C THR A 11 13.81 -8.03 -52.97
N GLY A 12 13.82 -8.94 -51.99
CA GLY A 12 12.67 -9.21 -51.14
C GLY A 12 12.42 -8.03 -50.20
N LEU A 13 11.26 -7.37 -50.37
CA LEU A 13 10.78 -6.33 -49.47
C LEU A 13 10.34 -7.00 -48.15
N PHE A 14 11.18 -6.95 -47.12
CA PHE A 14 10.80 -7.37 -45.77
C PHE A 14 9.82 -6.34 -45.17
N LEU A 15 8.52 -6.64 -45.21
CA LEU A 15 7.50 -5.95 -44.45
C LEU A 15 7.70 -6.31 -42.96
N ILE A 16 8.38 -5.43 -42.23
CA ILE A 16 8.42 -5.49 -40.77
C ILE A 16 7.02 -5.11 -40.28
N ALA A 17 6.21 -6.11 -39.95
CA ALA A 17 4.95 -5.89 -39.23
C ALA A 17 5.28 -5.39 -37.83
N VAL A 18 5.23 -4.08 -37.64
CA VAL A 18 5.25 -3.48 -36.30
C VAL A 18 3.91 -3.82 -35.66
N VAL A 19 3.90 -4.86 -34.82
CA VAL A 19 2.75 -5.21 -33.99
C VAL A 19 2.65 -4.15 -32.91
N PHE A 20 1.81 -3.14 -33.13
CA PHE A 20 1.35 -2.29 -32.04
C PHE A 20 0.41 -3.13 -31.16
N PRO A 21 0.61 -3.18 -29.83
CA PRO A 21 -0.39 -3.75 -28.95
C PRO A 21 -1.69 -2.96 -29.14
N LEU A 22 -2.70 -3.62 -29.71
CA LEU A 22 -4.07 -3.12 -29.77
C LEU A 22 -4.57 -3.02 -28.33
N HIS A 23 -4.37 -1.85 -27.71
CA HIS A 23 -5.02 -1.55 -26.45
C HIS A 23 -6.52 -1.48 -26.74
N GLY A 24 -7.29 -2.42 -26.21
CA GLY A 24 -8.74 -2.43 -26.34
C GLY A 24 -9.33 -1.13 -25.80
N GLN A 25 -10.37 -0.61 -26.45
CA GLN A 25 -11.09 0.57 -25.97
C GLN A 25 -11.63 0.31 -24.56
N ASN A 26 -11.41 1.25 -23.63
CA ASN A 26 -11.98 1.17 -22.28
C ASN A 26 -13.51 1.39 -22.34
N PHE A 27 -14.26 0.47 -21.73
CA PHE A 27 -15.72 0.49 -21.69
C PHE A 27 -16.27 1.41 -20.59
N VAL A 28 -15.42 1.82 -19.63
CA VAL A 28 -15.80 2.76 -18.58
C VAL A 28 -15.76 4.19 -19.12
N PRO A 29 -16.89 4.92 -19.13
CA PRO A 29 -16.88 6.33 -19.51
C PRO A 29 -16.26 7.18 -18.39
N ASN A 30 -15.62 8.29 -18.77
CA ASN A 30 -14.99 9.21 -17.84
C ASN A 30 -14.12 8.51 -16.76
N PRO A 31 -13.15 7.66 -17.16
CA PRO A 31 -12.45 6.76 -16.23
C PRO A 31 -11.46 7.47 -15.29
N GLN A 32 -11.04 8.69 -15.63
CA GLN A 32 -10.21 9.58 -14.79
C GLN A 32 -11.02 10.64 -14.03
N PHE A 33 -12.35 10.65 -14.18
CA PHE A 33 -13.25 11.63 -13.55
C PHE A 33 -13.01 13.11 -13.96
N ASP A 34 -12.47 13.36 -15.15
CA ASP A 34 -12.19 14.72 -15.66
C ASP A 34 -13.39 15.38 -16.37
N GLU A 35 -14.44 14.62 -16.70
CA GLU A 35 -15.67 15.17 -17.28
C GLU A 35 -16.66 15.53 -16.16
N PHE A 36 -16.80 16.82 -15.85
CA PHE A 36 -17.63 17.34 -14.77
C PHE A 36 -18.36 18.65 -15.13
N VAL A 37 -19.40 18.99 -14.37
CA VAL A 37 -20.28 20.15 -14.61
C VAL A 37 -19.71 21.44 -14.01
N TYR A 38 -19.19 21.39 -12.78
CA TYR A 38 -18.62 22.52 -12.07
C TYR A 38 -17.58 22.07 -11.04
N CYS A 39 -16.62 22.94 -10.70
CA CYS A 39 -15.56 22.60 -9.74
C CYS A 39 -16.12 22.26 -8.35
N PRO A 40 -15.55 21.24 -7.65
CA PRO A 40 -16.03 20.85 -6.34
C PRO A 40 -15.67 21.92 -5.28
N VAL A 41 -16.69 22.50 -4.64
CA VAL A 41 -16.53 23.65 -3.71
C VAL A 41 -16.53 23.27 -2.24
N GLY A 42 -16.91 22.05 -1.87
CA GLY A 42 -16.92 21.58 -0.48
C GLY A 42 -17.37 20.12 -0.32
N ILE A 43 -17.27 19.60 0.90
CA ILE A 43 -17.54 18.18 1.26
C ILE A 43 -19.03 17.83 1.16
N ASN A 44 -19.93 18.82 1.10
CA ASN A 44 -21.37 18.56 1.05
C ASN A 44 -21.84 18.17 -0.36
N GLN A 45 -21.33 17.05 -0.88
CA GLN A 45 -21.69 16.44 -2.15
C GLN A 45 -22.80 15.40 -1.92
N SER A 46 -23.92 15.85 -1.34
CA SER A 46 -25.00 14.95 -0.90
C SER A 46 -25.66 14.15 -2.04
N GLU A 47 -25.57 14.68 -3.26
CA GLU A 47 -25.86 13.99 -4.51
C GLU A 47 -24.67 14.21 -5.44
N LEU A 48 -24.10 13.13 -5.96
CA LEU A 48 -22.99 13.18 -6.93
C LEU A 48 -23.47 13.62 -8.33
N GLU A 49 -23.98 14.86 -8.44
CA GLU A 49 -24.43 15.45 -9.71
C GLU A 49 -23.31 16.14 -10.49
N ILE A 50 -22.16 16.33 -9.84
CA ILE A 50 -21.01 17.06 -10.40
C ILE A 50 -20.37 16.30 -11.57
N LEU A 51 -20.31 14.97 -11.48
CA LEU A 51 -19.62 14.14 -12.43
C LEU A 51 -20.53 13.71 -13.59
N HIS A 52 -20.00 13.78 -14.80
CA HIS A 52 -20.63 13.11 -15.94
C HIS A 52 -20.43 11.59 -15.82
N HIS A 53 -21.48 10.85 -16.19
CA HIS A 53 -21.56 9.37 -16.24
C HIS A 53 -21.57 8.63 -14.91
N TRP A 54 -21.02 9.21 -13.85
CA TRP A 54 -20.95 8.60 -12.52
C TRP A 54 -22.06 9.08 -11.61
N LYS A 55 -22.64 8.16 -10.83
CA LYS A 55 -23.70 8.45 -9.85
C LYS A 55 -23.48 7.65 -8.58
N GLN A 56 -23.87 8.20 -7.44
CA GLN A 56 -23.91 7.43 -6.19
C GLN A 56 -24.95 6.31 -6.28
N THR A 57 -24.61 5.13 -5.77
CA THR A 57 -25.48 3.94 -5.79
C THR A 57 -26.30 3.82 -4.51
N THR A 58 -25.75 4.23 -3.38
CA THR A 58 -26.43 4.33 -2.08
C THR A 58 -26.64 5.80 -1.72
N ARG A 59 -27.27 6.11 -0.58
CA ARG A 59 -27.34 7.50 -0.05
C ARG A 59 -26.02 7.93 0.62
N GLY A 60 -24.93 7.23 0.34
CA GLY A 60 -23.60 7.61 0.75
C GLY A 60 -23.18 8.83 -0.06
N THR A 61 -22.14 9.52 0.36
CA THR A 61 -21.69 10.74 -0.31
C THR A 61 -20.26 10.57 -0.78
N PRO A 62 -20.01 9.76 -1.84
CA PRO A 62 -18.71 9.78 -2.51
C PRO A 62 -18.31 11.21 -2.82
N ASP A 63 -17.05 11.54 -2.58
CA ASP A 63 -16.57 12.90 -2.77
C ASP A 63 -15.74 12.99 -4.05
N TYR A 64 -16.06 13.94 -4.91
CA TYR A 64 -15.23 14.28 -6.05
C TYR A 64 -14.17 15.33 -5.69
N TYR A 65 -12.94 15.11 -6.17
CA TYR A 65 -11.80 16.01 -6.03
C TYR A 65 -11.26 16.39 -7.40
N HIS A 66 -10.83 17.65 -7.56
CA HIS A 66 -10.26 18.13 -8.80
C HIS A 66 -9.22 19.24 -8.56
N THR A 67 -8.28 19.46 -9.48
CA THR A 67 -7.28 20.55 -9.41
C THR A 67 -7.90 21.94 -9.29
N CYS A 68 -9.12 22.13 -9.80
CA CYS A 68 -9.86 23.39 -9.68
C CYS A 68 -10.68 23.53 -8.38
N GLY A 69 -10.74 22.48 -7.56
CA GLY A 69 -11.40 22.49 -6.26
C GLY A 69 -10.57 23.23 -5.20
N ASN A 70 -11.26 23.81 -4.21
CA ASN A 70 -10.59 24.47 -3.08
C ASN A 70 -10.39 23.49 -1.91
N GLU A 71 -11.40 23.29 -1.05
CA GLU A 71 -11.33 22.30 0.04
C GLU A 71 -11.30 20.86 -0.47
N MET A 72 -11.92 20.65 -1.64
CA MET A 72 -11.93 19.40 -2.41
C MET A 72 -10.89 19.45 -3.53
N GLY A 73 -9.79 20.14 -3.28
CA GLY A 73 -8.69 20.32 -4.22
C GLY A 73 -7.78 19.10 -4.34
N VAL A 74 -6.98 19.11 -5.39
CA VAL A 74 -5.90 18.15 -5.61
C VAL A 74 -4.60 18.95 -5.81
N PRO A 75 -3.46 18.56 -5.21
CA PRO A 75 -3.25 17.34 -4.43
C PRO A 75 -3.64 17.42 -2.95
N ASN A 76 -3.89 18.61 -2.41
CA ASN A 76 -4.19 18.77 -0.99
C ASN A 76 -5.71 18.93 -0.78
N ASN A 77 -6.30 18.04 0.02
CA ASN A 77 -7.68 18.14 0.48
C ASN A 77 -7.80 17.79 1.97
N VAL A 78 -9.02 17.85 2.48
CA VAL A 78 -9.33 17.55 3.88
C VAL A 78 -9.01 16.10 4.30
N PHE A 79 -8.87 15.17 3.34
CA PHE A 79 -8.54 13.76 3.58
C PHE A 79 -7.04 13.44 3.38
N GLY A 80 -6.23 14.39 2.91
CA GLY A 80 -4.77 14.27 2.84
C GLY A 80 -4.15 14.86 1.58
N TYR A 81 -2.87 14.54 1.37
CA TYR A 81 -2.15 14.80 0.12
C TYR A 81 -2.22 13.59 -0.81
N ARG A 82 -2.60 13.82 -2.08
CA ARG A 82 -2.63 12.82 -3.15
C ARG A 82 -2.64 13.50 -4.51
N GLU A 83 -1.61 13.30 -5.35
CA GLU A 83 -1.70 13.68 -6.78
C GLU A 83 -2.66 12.76 -7.53
N PRO A 84 -3.34 13.22 -8.61
CA PRO A 84 -4.11 12.33 -9.48
C PRO A 84 -3.22 11.23 -10.03
N ALA A 85 -3.78 10.04 -10.19
CA ALA A 85 -3.08 8.93 -10.82
C ALA A 85 -3.04 9.11 -12.35
N ALA A 86 -4.11 9.69 -12.88
CA ALA A 86 -4.25 10.19 -14.24
C ALA A 86 -5.19 11.40 -14.23
N GLY A 87 -5.18 12.20 -15.29
CA GLY A 87 -6.09 13.35 -15.38
C GLY A 87 -5.82 14.45 -14.35
N GLU A 88 -6.88 15.12 -13.94
CA GLU A 88 -6.88 16.28 -13.03
C GLU A 88 -7.76 16.07 -11.78
N GLY A 89 -8.43 14.92 -11.66
CA GLY A 89 -9.31 14.60 -10.54
C GLY A 89 -9.29 13.15 -10.10
N TYR A 90 -10.06 12.84 -9.06
CA TYR A 90 -10.36 11.48 -8.61
C TYR A 90 -11.57 11.49 -7.67
N ILE A 91 -12.08 10.31 -7.34
CA ILE A 91 -13.19 10.14 -6.39
C ILE A 91 -12.70 9.53 -5.07
N GLY A 92 -13.31 9.92 -3.96
CA GLY A 92 -13.14 9.33 -2.65
C GLY A 92 -14.39 8.59 -2.17
N VAL A 93 -14.19 7.46 -1.49
CA VAL A 93 -15.27 6.65 -0.92
C VAL A 93 -14.92 6.13 0.47
N VAL A 94 -15.91 6.05 1.35
CA VAL A 94 -15.83 5.32 2.61
C VAL A 94 -16.07 3.82 2.35
N ALA A 95 -15.02 3.01 2.52
CA ALA A 95 -15.10 1.56 2.45
C ALA A 95 -15.45 0.92 3.81
N PHE A 96 -15.19 1.59 4.93
CA PHE A 96 -15.55 1.11 6.26
C PHE A 96 -15.69 2.26 7.27
N SER A 97 -16.62 2.12 8.21
CA SER A 97 -16.83 3.07 9.29
C SER A 97 -16.99 2.35 10.65
N PRO A 98 -16.19 2.72 11.67
CA PRO A 98 -16.37 2.18 13.03
C PRO A 98 -17.63 2.74 13.71
N SER A 99 -18.03 3.96 13.37
CA SER A 99 -19.11 4.67 14.07
C SER A 99 -20.50 4.43 13.48
N ARG A 100 -20.56 3.87 12.26
CA ARG A 100 -21.81 3.60 11.54
C ARG A 100 -21.80 2.16 11.05
N ARG A 101 -22.64 1.34 11.67
CA ARG A 101 -22.79 -0.07 11.34
C ARG A 101 -23.03 -0.25 9.83
N ASN A 102 -22.17 -1.05 9.19
CA ASN A 102 -22.20 -1.42 7.78
C ASN A 102 -22.10 -0.25 6.79
N TYR A 103 -21.75 0.96 7.24
CA TYR A 103 -21.69 2.13 6.36
C TYR A 103 -20.58 1.99 5.32
N ARG A 104 -21.01 2.04 4.06
CA ARG A 104 -20.18 1.91 2.87
C ARG A 104 -20.75 2.80 1.76
N GLU A 105 -19.85 3.40 1.01
CA GLU A 105 -20.19 4.24 -0.14
C GLU A 105 -19.92 3.50 -1.43
N TYR A 106 -20.77 3.80 -2.42
CA TYR A 106 -20.71 3.17 -3.72
C TYR A 106 -21.08 4.20 -4.78
N LEU A 107 -20.45 4.07 -5.93
CA LEU A 107 -20.79 4.79 -7.14
C LEU A 107 -20.83 3.83 -8.32
N HIS A 108 -21.60 4.16 -9.34
CA HIS A 108 -21.68 3.38 -10.56
C HIS A 108 -21.61 4.26 -11.80
N ALA A 109 -21.22 3.64 -12.90
CA ALA A 109 -21.32 4.19 -14.25
C ALA A 109 -21.93 3.14 -15.18
N GLN A 110 -22.68 3.62 -16.17
CA GLN A 110 -23.12 2.78 -17.28
C GLN A 110 -21.95 2.62 -18.27
N LEU A 111 -21.61 1.40 -18.63
CA LEU A 111 -20.61 1.10 -19.63
C LEU A 111 -21.02 1.66 -20.99
N THR A 112 -20.03 2.04 -21.81
CA THR A 112 -20.28 2.58 -23.17
C THR A 112 -20.93 1.56 -24.10
N SER A 113 -20.84 0.27 -23.78
CA SER A 113 -21.54 -0.83 -24.45
C SER A 113 -21.70 -2.03 -23.50
N PRO A 114 -22.74 -2.87 -23.68
CA PRO A 114 -22.86 -4.11 -22.92
C PRO A 114 -21.68 -5.05 -23.19
N LEU A 115 -21.21 -5.77 -22.17
CA LEU A 115 -20.17 -6.78 -22.34
C LEU A 115 -20.70 -7.99 -23.11
N ARG A 116 -19.84 -8.55 -23.95
CA ARG A 116 -20.18 -9.68 -24.82
C ARG A 116 -19.91 -11.00 -24.12
N LYS A 117 -20.94 -11.84 -24.05
CA LYS A 117 -20.87 -13.18 -23.46
C LYS A 117 -19.70 -13.99 -24.03
N GLY A 118 -18.91 -14.59 -23.15
CA GLY A 118 -17.81 -15.49 -23.51
C GLY A 118 -16.51 -14.78 -23.90
N GLU A 119 -16.46 -13.45 -23.84
CA GLU A 119 -15.22 -12.69 -24.02
C GLU A 119 -14.57 -12.37 -22.68
N TRP A 120 -13.24 -12.28 -22.71
CA TRP A 120 -12.46 -11.88 -21.54
C TRP A 120 -12.29 -10.37 -21.49
N TYR A 121 -12.37 -9.84 -20.28
CA TYR A 121 -12.11 -8.44 -19.95
C TYR A 121 -11.15 -8.37 -18.77
N CYS A 122 -10.29 -7.36 -18.74
CA CYS A 122 -9.56 -6.97 -17.55
C CYS A 122 -10.30 -5.81 -16.89
N VAL A 123 -10.72 -6.02 -15.65
CA VAL A 123 -11.33 -4.98 -14.81
C VAL A 123 -10.25 -4.47 -13.89
N SER A 124 -9.96 -3.17 -13.89
CA SER A 124 -8.95 -2.59 -13.02
C SER A 124 -9.31 -1.18 -12.55
N MET A 125 -8.70 -0.75 -11.46
CA MET A 125 -8.74 0.63 -10.99
C MET A 125 -7.51 0.94 -10.15
N LYS A 126 -7.11 2.21 -10.12
CA LYS A 126 -6.11 2.69 -9.17
C LYS A 126 -6.80 3.06 -7.87
N VAL A 127 -6.24 2.58 -6.76
CA VAL A 127 -6.74 2.82 -5.41
C VAL A 127 -5.62 3.31 -4.51
N ALA A 128 -5.94 4.24 -3.62
CA ALA A 128 -5.03 4.71 -2.60
C ALA A 128 -5.79 4.97 -1.29
N LEU A 129 -5.24 4.51 -0.16
CA LEU A 129 -5.77 4.90 1.14
C LEU A 129 -5.54 6.41 1.34
N ALA A 130 -6.57 7.13 1.80
CA ALA A 130 -6.42 8.53 2.17
C ALA A 130 -5.41 8.67 3.31
N GLN A 131 -4.48 9.62 3.18
CA GLN A 131 -3.36 9.80 4.12
C GLN A 131 -3.83 10.01 5.56
N ASN A 132 -4.97 10.69 5.74
CA ASN A 132 -5.54 11.00 7.04
C ASN A 132 -6.57 9.97 7.55
N ALA A 133 -6.81 8.87 6.82
CA ALA A 133 -7.69 7.79 7.26
C ALA A 133 -7.16 7.14 8.55
N THR A 134 -8.00 7.04 9.57
CA THR A 134 -7.67 6.34 10.83
C THR A 134 -8.00 4.86 10.78
N TYR A 135 -8.75 4.40 9.78
CA TYR A 135 -8.97 2.99 9.54
C TYR A 135 -8.50 2.62 8.15
N VAL A 136 -8.31 1.33 7.98
CA VAL A 136 -7.92 0.74 6.71
C VAL A 136 -8.65 -0.58 6.59
N SER A 137 -9.16 -0.90 5.41
CA SER A 137 -9.86 -2.16 5.15
C SER A 137 -9.46 -2.76 3.82
N ASP A 138 -9.52 -4.07 3.69
CA ASP A 138 -9.09 -4.75 2.46
C ASP A 138 -10.23 -4.91 1.44
N GLY A 139 -11.41 -4.33 1.69
CA GLY A 139 -12.65 -4.69 1.01
C GLY A 139 -12.99 -3.95 -0.29
N ILE A 140 -12.18 -2.98 -0.74
CA ILE A 140 -12.49 -2.21 -1.95
C ILE A 140 -12.55 -3.13 -3.19
N GLY A 141 -13.49 -2.88 -4.11
CA GLY A 141 -13.72 -3.71 -5.29
C GLY A 141 -14.72 -3.10 -6.26
N ALA A 142 -15.01 -3.82 -7.34
CA ALA A 142 -15.95 -3.42 -8.36
C ALA A 142 -16.79 -4.59 -8.89
N ALA A 143 -18.09 -4.35 -9.10
CA ALA A 143 -19.05 -5.30 -9.62
C ALA A 143 -19.56 -4.89 -11.01
N LEU A 144 -19.71 -5.86 -11.91
CA LEU A 144 -20.27 -5.73 -13.25
C LEU A 144 -21.67 -6.32 -13.29
N THR A 145 -22.65 -5.52 -13.71
CA THR A 145 -24.07 -5.89 -13.57
C THR A 145 -24.90 -5.46 -14.78
N PRO A 146 -25.97 -6.19 -15.14
CA PRO A 146 -26.88 -5.77 -16.22
C PRO A 146 -27.71 -4.53 -15.91
N LEU A 147 -27.95 -4.26 -14.62
CA LEU A 147 -28.74 -3.15 -14.11
C LEU A 147 -28.03 -2.56 -12.89
N PRO A 148 -28.14 -1.25 -12.65
CA PRO A 148 -27.53 -0.64 -11.47
C PRO A 148 -28.20 -1.17 -10.20
N PHE A 149 -27.44 -1.30 -9.12
CA PHE A 149 -28.01 -1.69 -7.83
C PHE A 149 -29.03 -0.64 -7.35
N SER A 150 -30.20 -1.11 -6.92
CA SER A 150 -31.23 -0.27 -6.34
C SER A 150 -31.35 -0.56 -4.84
N ARG A 151 -30.50 0.09 -4.03
CA ARG A 151 -30.60 0.06 -2.56
C ARG A 151 -30.34 1.44 -1.98
N THR A 152 -31.37 2.06 -1.40
CA THR A 152 -31.33 3.42 -0.85
C THR A 152 -30.79 3.51 0.58
N ARG A 153 -30.08 2.50 1.07
CA ARG A 153 -29.47 2.51 2.42
C ARG A 153 -27.95 2.43 2.31
N ASN A 154 -27.25 3.11 3.21
CA ASN A 154 -25.79 3.17 3.25
C ASN A 154 -25.28 1.93 3.97
N MET A 155 -25.45 0.79 3.32
CA MET A 155 -25.11 -0.53 3.86
C MET A 155 -24.33 -1.31 2.80
N ASP A 156 -23.76 -2.44 3.22
CA ASP A 156 -23.14 -3.41 2.33
C ASP A 156 -24.09 -3.89 1.22
N ILE A 157 -23.56 -3.88 -0.01
CA ILE A 157 -24.18 -4.53 -1.16
C ILE A 157 -23.63 -5.96 -1.17
N GLN A 158 -24.47 -6.90 -0.74
CA GLN A 158 -24.18 -8.32 -0.77
C GLN A 158 -24.23 -8.82 -2.22
N TYR A 159 -23.09 -8.73 -2.91
CA TYR A 159 -22.91 -9.18 -4.28
C TYR A 159 -21.48 -9.69 -4.49
N PRO A 160 -21.28 -10.82 -5.20
CA PRO A 160 -19.94 -11.31 -5.50
C PRO A 160 -19.30 -10.42 -6.58
N ALA A 161 -18.56 -9.40 -6.17
CA ALA A 161 -17.88 -8.50 -7.09
C ALA A 161 -16.83 -9.24 -7.94
N GLU A 162 -16.72 -8.84 -9.20
CA GLU A 162 -15.76 -9.39 -10.17
C GLU A 162 -14.33 -8.95 -9.87
N LEU A 163 -14.15 -7.71 -9.42
CA LEU A 163 -12.89 -7.18 -8.92
C LEU A 163 -12.97 -7.07 -7.41
N ASN A 164 -12.07 -7.75 -6.69
CA ASN A 164 -11.89 -7.56 -5.26
C ASN A 164 -10.43 -7.28 -4.97
N ASN A 165 -10.17 -6.28 -4.14
CA ASN A 165 -8.86 -6.13 -3.53
C ASN A 165 -8.49 -7.42 -2.76
N PRO A 166 -7.28 -7.99 -2.96
CA PRO A 166 -6.95 -9.28 -2.39
C PRO A 166 -7.08 -9.30 -0.85
N PRO A 167 -7.54 -10.41 -0.24
CA PRO A 167 -7.63 -10.51 1.21
C PRO A 167 -6.28 -10.18 1.89
N GLY A 168 -6.32 -9.33 2.92
CA GLY A 168 -5.13 -8.86 3.62
C GLY A 168 -4.36 -7.73 2.94
N ASN A 169 -4.71 -7.35 1.70
CA ASN A 169 -4.09 -6.21 1.02
C ASN A 169 -4.62 -4.88 1.57
N LEU A 170 -4.16 -4.47 2.74
CA LEU A 170 -4.73 -3.32 3.41
C LEU A 170 -4.24 -1.97 2.82
N LEU A 171 -3.35 -1.90 1.83
CA LEU A 171 -3.01 -0.64 1.11
C LEU A 171 -2.42 0.53 1.94
N TYR A 172 -2.18 0.37 3.25
CA TYR A 172 -1.69 1.47 4.12
C TYR A 172 -0.17 1.67 4.08
N TYR A 173 0.56 0.75 3.46
CA TYR A 173 2.00 0.85 3.22
C TYR A 173 2.33 1.58 1.94
N GLN A 174 1.39 1.56 1.01
CA GLN A 174 1.55 2.08 -0.33
C GLN A 174 1.32 3.59 -0.26
N LYS A 175 2.45 4.31 -0.31
CA LYS A 175 2.44 5.77 -0.41
C LYS A 175 1.92 6.24 -1.75
N GLU A 176 1.97 5.39 -2.77
CA GLU A 176 1.54 5.63 -4.14
C GLU A 176 0.22 4.93 -4.46
N TRP A 177 -0.35 5.26 -5.63
CA TRP A 177 -1.47 4.54 -6.20
C TRP A 177 -1.13 3.07 -6.44
N VAL A 178 -2.04 2.19 -6.05
CA VAL A 178 -1.96 0.75 -6.33
C VAL A 178 -3.01 0.43 -7.38
N THR A 179 -2.60 -0.22 -8.47
CA THR A 179 -3.59 -0.80 -9.40
C THR A 179 -4.11 -2.08 -8.78
N ILE A 180 -5.41 -2.20 -8.61
CA ILE A 180 -6.06 -3.49 -8.41
C ILE A 180 -6.81 -3.89 -9.67
N SER A 181 -6.80 -5.18 -9.97
CA SER A 181 -7.22 -5.75 -11.24
C SER A 181 -7.66 -7.20 -11.08
N ALA A 182 -8.57 -7.63 -11.95
CA ALA A 182 -9.04 -9.01 -12.04
C ALA A 182 -9.47 -9.35 -13.48
N PRO A 183 -9.11 -10.53 -14.00
CA PRO A 183 -9.66 -11.01 -15.26
C PRO A 183 -11.11 -11.46 -15.06
N TYR A 184 -11.98 -11.10 -16.00
CA TYR A 184 -13.40 -11.42 -15.97
C TYR A 184 -13.85 -12.04 -17.29
N LEU A 185 -14.49 -13.21 -17.21
CA LEU A 185 -15.16 -13.84 -18.34
C LEU A 185 -16.63 -13.39 -18.35
N ALA A 186 -17.00 -12.54 -19.29
CA ALA A 186 -18.33 -11.96 -19.32
C ALA A 186 -19.42 -13.02 -19.55
N THR A 187 -20.47 -12.95 -18.74
CA THR A 187 -21.65 -13.81 -18.85
C THR A 187 -22.68 -13.27 -19.85
N GLY A 188 -22.57 -11.98 -20.18
CA GLY A 188 -23.33 -11.27 -21.19
C GLY A 188 -24.42 -10.37 -20.59
N GLY A 189 -24.51 -9.15 -21.11
CA GLY A 189 -25.54 -8.19 -20.74
C GLY A 189 -25.17 -7.29 -19.57
N GLU A 190 -23.96 -7.44 -19.00
CA GLU A 190 -23.37 -6.51 -18.05
C GLU A 190 -23.25 -5.13 -18.71
N GLN A 191 -23.86 -4.13 -18.09
CA GLN A 191 -23.99 -2.76 -18.62
C GLN A 191 -23.54 -1.70 -17.63
N TYR A 192 -23.24 -2.08 -16.39
CA TYR A 192 -22.90 -1.17 -15.32
C TYR A 192 -21.70 -1.69 -14.55
N ILE A 193 -20.79 -0.79 -14.20
CA ILE A 193 -19.76 -1.01 -13.19
C ILE A 193 -20.17 -0.28 -11.92
N THR A 194 -20.10 -0.95 -10.77
CA THR A 194 -20.30 -0.33 -9.44
C THR A 194 -19.06 -0.54 -8.60
N ILE A 195 -18.52 0.53 -8.02
CA ILE A 195 -17.31 0.53 -7.19
C ILE A 195 -17.71 0.76 -5.73
N GLY A 196 -17.05 0.08 -4.80
CA GLY A 196 -17.23 0.25 -3.36
C GLY A 196 -16.64 -0.92 -2.58
N ASN A 197 -17.22 -1.26 -1.43
CA ASN A 197 -16.76 -2.40 -0.62
C ASN A 197 -17.80 -3.54 -0.59
N PHE A 198 -17.59 -4.56 -1.40
CA PHE A 198 -18.49 -5.72 -1.51
C PHE A 198 -18.19 -6.85 -0.52
N ARG A 199 -17.09 -6.77 0.23
CA ARG A 199 -16.69 -7.83 1.17
C ARG A 199 -17.62 -7.85 2.38
N PRO A 200 -18.28 -8.98 2.71
CA PRO A 200 -19.13 -9.08 3.90
C PRO A 200 -18.38 -8.70 5.16
N ASP A 201 -19.08 -8.23 6.18
CA ASP A 201 -18.42 -7.90 7.45
C ASP A 201 -17.62 -9.10 7.94
N ASP A 202 -18.16 -10.31 8.05
CA ASP A 202 -17.43 -11.46 8.63
C ASP A 202 -16.07 -11.77 7.95
N ASP A 203 -15.89 -11.38 6.69
CA ASP A 203 -14.64 -11.58 5.94
C ASP A 203 -13.75 -10.31 5.88
N LEU A 204 -14.29 -9.14 6.22
CA LEU A 204 -13.60 -7.85 6.06
C LEU A 204 -12.47 -7.68 7.10
N LEU A 205 -11.22 -7.60 6.63
CA LEU A 205 -10.10 -7.26 7.51
C LEU A 205 -10.03 -5.73 7.68
N VAL A 206 -9.86 -5.29 8.92
CA VAL A 206 -9.80 -3.87 9.28
C VAL A 206 -8.71 -3.64 10.31
N LYS A 207 -7.91 -2.59 10.11
CA LYS A 207 -6.97 -2.08 11.13
C LYS A 207 -7.26 -0.63 11.47
N SER A 208 -6.94 -0.22 12.70
CA SER A 208 -7.01 1.17 13.16
C SER A 208 -5.62 1.77 13.35
N ARG A 209 -5.44 3.03 12.98
CA ARG A 209 -4.19 3.77 13.17
C ARG A 209 -3.98 4.06 14.67
N LEU A 210 -2.78 3.83 15.18
CA LEU A 210 -2.40 3.98 16.59
C LEU A 210 -2.14 5.43 17.04
N VAL A 211 -2.10 6.38 16.11
CA VAL A 211 -1.77 7.78 16.42
C VAL A 211 -2.89 8.42 17.24
N ASP A 212 -2.51 9.06 18.34
CA ASP A 212 -3.38 9.87 19.20
C ASP A 212 -4.12 10.90 18.34
N VAL A 213 -5.44 10.73 18.24
CA VAL A 213 -6.32 11.49 17.35
C VAL A 213 -6.33 12.94 17.84
N LYS A 214 -5.31 13.73 17.49
CA LYS A 214 -5.36 15.18 17.65
C LYS A 214 -6.57 15.66 16.85
N LYS A 215 -7.66 15.92 17.58
CA LYS A 215 -8.96 16.36 17.08
C LYS A 215 -8.77 17.46 16.04
N GLY A 216 -9.20 17.20 14.80
CA GLY A 216 -9.42 18.25 13.81
C GLY A 216 -9.11 17.89 12.34
N LYS A 217 -8.21 16.95 12.05
CA LYS A 217 -7.76 16.67 10.65
C LYS A 217 -7.78 15.21 10.21
N LEU A 218 -8.11 14.27 11.10
CA LEU A 218 -8.12 12.85 10.78
C LEU A 218 -9.52 12.39 10.36
N VAL A 219 -9.57 11.48 9.39
CA VAL A 219 -10.78 10.93 8.81
C VAL A 219 -11.09 9.63 9.53
N HIS A 220 -12.21 9.60 10.26
CA HIS A 220 -12.54 8.48 11.14
C HIS A 220 -13.19 7.28 10.41
N HIS A 221 -12.64 6.93 9.25
CA HIS A 221 -13.13 5.90 8.33
C HIS A 221 -11.95 5.21 7.64
N ALA A 222 -12.20 4.07 7.00
CA ALA A 222 -11.34 3.58 5.93
C ALA A 222 -11.81 4.27 4.64
N TYR A 223 -11.04 5.28 4.22
CA TYR A 223 -11.40 6.18 3.13
C TYR A 223 -10.40 6.00 1.99
N TYR A 224 -10.90 5.68 0.80
CA TYR A 224 -10.07 5.35 -0.36
C TYR A 224 -10.31 6.35 -1.47
N PHE A 225 -9.22 6.85 -2.05
CA PHE A 225 -9.25 7.52 -3.35
C PHE A 225 -9.20 6.47 -4.46
N ILE A 226 -9.91 6.73 -5.56
CA ILE A 226 -10.07 5.86 -6.71
C ILE A 226 -9.91 6.68 -7.98
N ASP A 227 -9.13 6.16 -8.92
CA ASP A 227 -8.82 6.79 -10.19
C ASP A 227 -8.56 5.73 -11.28
N ASP A 228 -8.50 6.15 -12.54
CA ASP A 228 -8.15 5.34 -13.72
C ASP A 228 -8.88 3.98 -13.77
N VAL A 229 -10.22 4.04 -13.78
CA VAL A 229 -11.08 2.86 -13.79
C VAL A 229 -11.19 2.28 -15.19
N GLN A 230 -10.93 0.98 -15.36
CA GLN A 230 -10.88 0.35 -16.67
C GLN A 230 -11.66 -0.95 -16.72
N VAL A 231 -12.35 -1.14 -17.84
CA VAL A 231 -12.88 -2.43 -18.30
C VAL A 231 -12.46 -2.54 -19.77
N VAL A 232 -11.39 -3.31 -20.01
CA VAL A 232 -10.79 -3.43 -21.34
C VAL A 232 -10.86 -4.88 -21.83
N PRO A 233 -11.17 -5.13 -23.11
CA PRO A 233 -11.19 -6.48 -23.64
C PRO A 233 -9.76 -7.04 -23.69
N VAL A 234 -9.62 -8.31 -23.33
CA VAL A 234 -8.34 -9.04 -23.37
C VAL A 234 -8.54 -10.40 -24.03
N SER A 235 -7.44 -11.00 -24.51
CA SER A 235 -7.45 -12.29 -25.20
C SER A 235 -7.66 -13.46 -24.24
N GLY A 236 -7.33 -13.27 -22.96
CA GLY A 236 -7.43 -14.28 -21.91
C GLY A 236 -7.02 -13.72 -20.54
N PRO A 237 -7.16 -14.53 -19.48
CA PRO A 237 -6.96 -14.05 -18.11
C PRO A 237 -5.51 -13.62 -17.83
N THR A 238 -4.52 -14.18 -18.54
CA THR A 238 -3.09 -13.88 -18.36
C THR A 238 -2.67 -12.51 -18.88
N GLU A 239 -3.47 -11.88 -19.73
CA GLU A 239 -3.20 -10.53 -20.25
C GLU A 239 -3.67 -9.46 -19.26
N CYS A 240 -4.50 -9.83 -18.27
CA CYS A 240 -4.80 -8.97 -17.13
C CYS A 240 -3.73 -9.16 -16.07
N HIS A 241 -2.96 -8.12 -15.78
CA HIS A 241 -1.94 -8.16 -14.74
C HIS A 241 -2.65 -8.16 -13.38
N ASP A 242 -2.88 -9.33 -12.79
CA ASP A 242 -3.72 -9.50 -11.60
C ASP A 242 -2.94 -9.21 -10.31
N THR A 243 -3.49 -8.27 -9.53
CA THR A 243 -3.00 -7.86 -8.19
C THR A 243 -2.66 -9.04 -7.28
N VAL A 244 -3.44 -10.13 -7.33
CA VAL A 244 -3.20 -11.32 -6.50
C VAL A 244 -1.86 -11.94 -6.85
N TYR A 245 -1.51 -12.02 -8.14
CA TYR A 245 -0.22 -12.55 -8.59
C TYR A 245 0.92 -11.61 -8.27
N GLU A 246 0.74 -10.30 -8.46
CA GLU A 246 1.74 -9.30 -8.04
C GLU A 246 2.03 -9.39 -6.55
N MET A 247 0.99 -9.49 -5.72
CA MET A 247 1.13 -9.63 -4.28
C MET A 247 1.77 -10.94 -3.87
N ALA A 248 1.38 -12.06 -4.48
CA ALA A 248 2.00 -13.35 -4.21
C ALA A 248 3.49 -13.32 -4.56
N ALA A 249 3.86 -12.74 -5.69
CA ALA A 249 5.25 -12.55 -6.10
C ALA A 249 6.01 -11.60 -5.15
N ALA A 250 5.36 -10.52 -4.68
CA ALA A 250 5.95 -9.60 -3.72
C ALA A 250 6.15 -10.26 -2.34
N VAL A 251 5.18 -11.06 -1.87
CA VAL A 251 5.28 -11.82 -0.62
C VAL A 251 6.38 -12.88 -0.71
N GLU A 252 6.52 -13.56 -1.85
CA GLU A 252 7.59 -14.53 -2.07
C GLU A 252 8.97 -13.84 -2.10
N ALA A 253 9.08 -12.68 -2.77
CA ALA A 253 10.29 -11.86 -2.77
C ALA A 253 10.64 -11.32 -1.38
N GLU A 254 9.64 -10.92 -0.58
CA GLU A 254 9.83 -10.49 0.82
C GLU A 254 10.22 -11.66 1.73
N ALA A 255 9.62 -12.83 1.58
CA ALA A 255 9.99 -14.03 2.35
C ALA A 255 11.41 -14.51 2.05
N ALA A 256 11.91 -14.21 0.84
CA ALA A 256 13.28 -14.49 0.43
C ALA A 256 14.31 -13.46 0.96
N ALA A 257 13.86 -12.30 1.45
CA ALA A 257 14.69 -11.30 2.12
C ALA A 257 14.57 -11.44 3.65
N ASP A 258 15.69 -11.70 4.33
CA ASP A 258 15.88 -11.71 5.80
C ASP A 258 15.00 -10.70 6.56
N PRO A 259 14.51 -11.03 7.78
CA PRO A 259 13.10 -11.06 8.18
C PRO A 259 12.23 -9.91 7.66
N PRO A 260 10.94 -10.17 7.38
CA PRO A 260 10.05 -9.23 6.73
C PRO A 260 10.03 -7.90 7.47
N GLU A 261 10.36 -6.84 6.73
CA GLU A 261 10.12 -5.47 7.15
C GLU A 261 8.60 -5.35 7.30
N ASP A 262 8.10 -5.59 8.52
CA ASP A 262 6.70 -5.39 8.82
C ASP A 262 6.45 -3.89 8.65
N ARG A 263 5.92 -3.53 7.48
CA ARG A 263 5.80 -2.15 7.01
C ARG A 263 4.91 -1.31 7.95
N ASN A 264 4.31 -1.93 9.00
CA ASN A 264 3.55 -1.30 10.08
C ASN A 264 4.40 -0.36 10.91
N TYR A 265 5.72 -0.42 10.80
CA TYR A 265 6.61 0.31 11.67
C TYR A 265 7.17 1.56 11.02
N ARG A 266 7.06 2.70 11.71
CA ARG A 266 7.92 3.85 11.42
C ARG A 266 9.22 3.70 12.19
N THR A 267 10.35 3.73 11.49
CA THR A 267 11.67 3.64 12.11
C THR A 267 12.14 5.00 12.67
N VAL A 268 12.45 5.05 13.97
CA VAL A 268 13.12 6.19 14.62
C VAL A 268 14.40 5.71 15.29
N ARG A 269 15.54 6.36 15.01
CA ARG A 269 16.81 5.99 15.64
C ARG A 269 16.93 6.62 17.03
N LEU A 270 17.26 5.82 18.03
CA LEU A 270 17.74 6.32 19.33
C LEU A 270 19.26 6.36 19.37
N GLN A 271 19.79 7.02 20.40
CA GLN A 271 21.22 7.05 20.66
C GLN A 271 21.78 5.64 20.85
N SER A 272 22.89 5.35 20.18
CA SER A 272 23.58 4.06 20.23
C SER A 272 24.27 3.85 21.58
N VAL A 273 24.44 2.57 21.92
CA VAL A 273 25.25 2.13 23.07
C VAL A 273 26.58 1.59 22.57
N LEU A 274 27.67 2.00 23.19
CA LEU A 274 29.04 1.60 22.79
C LEU A 274 29.55 0.44 23.64
N PHE A 275 30.47 -0.34 23.05
CA PHE A 275 31.12 -1.49 23.67
C PHE A 275 32.64 -1.41 23.53
N ASP A 276 33.34 -1.92 24.53
CA ASP A 276 34.80 -2.03 24.52
C ASP A 276 35.27 -3.12 23.56
N PHE A 277 36.56 -3.08 23.23
CA PHE A 277 37.16 -4.01 22.28
C PHE A 277 37.00 -5.46 22.76
N ASP A 278 36.53 -6.32 21.87
CA ASP A 278 36.32 -7.76 22.12
C ASP A 278 35.30 -8.12 23.24
N GLU A 279 34.60 -7.12 23.78
CA GLU A 279 33.69 -7.32 24.91
C GLU A 279 32.21 -7.18 24.50
N ASP A 280 31.35 -7.92 25.22
CA ASP A 280 29.88 -7.83 25.19
C ASP A 280 29.29 -7.38 26.54
N ILE A 281 30.14 -6.88 27.45
CA ILE A 281 29.74 -6.44 28.78
C ILE A 281 29.13 -5.03 28.72
N ILE A 282 27.96 -4.85 29.33
CA ILE A 282 27.32 -3.53 29.46
C ILE A 282 28.00 -2.73 30.58
N THR A 283 28.78 -1.72 30.19
CA THR A 283 29.48 -0.78 31.08
C THR A 283 28.51 0.10 31.88
N ALA A 284 29.00 0.78 32.92
CA ALA A 284 28.17 1.67 33.74
C ALA A 284 27.53 2.82 32.93
N GLU A 285 28.30 3.42 32.01
CA GLU A 285 27.81 4.46 31.10
C GLU A 285 26.72 3.94 30.15
N SER A 286 26.96 2.77 29.54
CA SER A 286 25.99 2.10 28.67
C SER A 286 24.69 1.76 29.41
N ARG A 287 24.75 1.45 30.72
CA ARG A 287 23.55 1.26 31.55
C ARG A 287 22.72 2.52 31.70
N GLU A 288 23.32 3.69 31.81
CA GLU A 288 22.58 4.95 31.90
C GLU A 288 21.83 5.26 30.60
N GLN A 289 22.49 5.06 29.45
CA GLN A 289 21.89 5.19 28.12
C GLN A 289 20.73 4.19 27.93
N LEU A 290 20.92 2.92 28.28
CA LEU A 290 19.88 1.90 28.20
C LEU A 290 18.70 2.20 29.15
N ASN A 291 18.94 2.79 30.32
CA ASN A 291 17.85 3.20 31.21
C ASN A 291 16.98 4.32 30.59
N GLU A 292 17.53 5.16 29.70
CA GLU A 292 16.71 6.11 28.93
C GLU A 292 15.85 5.38 27.89
N VAL A 293 16.42 4.39 27.18
CA VAL A 293 15.65 3.52 26.27
C VAL A 293 14.49 2.84 27.01
N VAL A 294 14.72 2.32 28.21
CA VAL A 294 13.67 1.74 29.06
C VAL A 294 12.61 2.76 29.44
N ARG A 295 12.98 3.99 29.79
CA ARG A 295 12.02 5.07 30.10
C ARG A 295 11.13 5.38 28.89
N VAL A 296 11.71 5.45 27.69
CA VAL A 296 10.96 5.64 26.44
C VAL A 296 10.00 4.48 26.19
N LEU A 297 10.43 3.23 26.32
CA LEU A 297 9.60 2.06 26.03
C LEU A 297 8.52 1.77 27.07
N LYS A 298 8.73 2.21 28.32
CA LYS A 298 7.69 2.17 29.36
C LYS A 298 6.61 3.23 29.16
N ARG A 299 7.00 4.45 28.72
CA ARG A 299 6.04 5.51 28.39
C ARG A 299 5.23 5.21 27.13
N ASN A 300 5.79 4.42 26.22
CA ASN A 300 5.18 4.07 24.94
C ASN A 300 4.98 2.55 24.83
N PRO A 301 3.90 1.98 25.40
CA PRO A 301 3.70 0.53 25.47
C PRO A 301 3.54 -0.15 24.11
N TYR A 302 3.24 0.61 23.05
CA TYR A 302 3.03 0.14 21.68
C TYR A 302 4.29 0.16 20.80
N TYR A 303 5.40 0.70 21.29
CA TYR A 303 6.64 0.70 20.53
C TYR A 303 7.27 -0.69 20.54
N GLU A 304 7.53 -1.23 19.37
CA GLU A 304 8.51 -2.30 19.21
C GLU A 304 9.87 -1.64 18.96
N ILE A 305 10.96 -2.36 19.23
CA ILE A 305 12.29 -1.90 18.85
C ILE A 305 13.05 -3.03 18.17
N GLU A 306 13.91 -2.65 17.24
CA GLU A 306 14.94 -3.50 16.68
C GLU A 306 16.31 -3.05 17.22
N VAL A 307 17.02 -4.00 17.82
CA VAL A 307 18.34 -3.84 18.43
C VAL A 307 19.38 -4.35 17.44
N VAL A 308 20.17 -3.44 16.88
CA VAL A 308 21.09 -3.72 15.77
C VAL A 308 22.52 -3.70 16.27
N GLY A 309 23.19 -4.85 16.19
CA GLY A 309 24.57 -5.02 16.66
C GLY A 309 25.60 -4.81 15.56
N HIS A 310 26.68 -4.11 15.91
CA HIS A 310 27.83 -3.88 15.03
C HIS A 310 29.16 -4.19 15.75
N ALA A 311 30.16 -4.54 14.94
CA ALA A 311 31.55 -4.72 15.36
C ALA A 311 32.46 -3.81 14.53
N ASP A 312 33.70 -3.63 14.98
CA ASP A 312 34.74 -3.01 14.14
C ASP A 312 35.32 -4.04 13.16
N ILE A 313 36.28 -3.63 12.33
CA ILE A 313 36.85 -4.50 11.29
C ILE A 313 37.81 -5.57 11.83
N ILE A 314 38.20 -5.53 13.10
CA ILE A 314 39.23 -6.41 13.64
C ILE A 314 38.62 -7.80 13.86
N GLY A 315 39.30 -8.84 13.38
CA GLY A 315 38.84 -10.23 13.48
C GLY A 315 38.21 -10.75 12.19
N THR A 316 37.80 -12.03 12.20
CA THR A 316 37.14 -12.64 11.04
C THR A 316 35.69 -12.16 10.92
N GLU A 317 35.12 -12.22 9.73
CA GLU A 317 33.71 -11.89 9.50
C GLU A 317 32.78 -12.73 10.39
N GLU A 318 32.99 -14.05 10.42
CA GLU A 318 32.22 -14.97 11.27
C GLU A 318 32.32 -14.58 12.76
N TYR A 319 33.51 -14.20 13.21
CA TYR A 319 33.73 -13.74 14.58
C TYR A 319 32.94 -12.48 14.89
N ASN A 320 33.03 -11.48 14.00
CA ASN A 320 32.37 -10.19 14.16
C ASN A 320 30.84 -10.30 14.09
N ILE A 321 30.31 -11.20 13.27
CA ILE A 321 28.89 -11.56 13.26
C ILE A 321 28.50 -12.15 14.63
N GLY A 322 29.29 -13.09 15.16
CA GLY A 322 29.05 -13.67 16.49
C GLY A 322 29.10 -12.64 17.62
N LEU A 323 30.08 -11.74 17.60
CA LEU A 323 30.28 -10.71 18.62
C LEU A 323 29.16 -9.66 18.61
N SER A 324 28.80 -9.16 17.43
CA SER A 324 27.70 -8.20 17.26
C SER A 324 26.36 -8.79 17.69
N ARG A 325 26.11 -10.07 17.42
CA ARG A 325 24.93 -10.79 17.92
C ARG A 325 24.89 -10.84 19.46
N ARG A 326 25.97 -11.28 20.11
CA ARG A 326 26.04 -11.37 21.58
C ARG A 326 25.77 -10.03 22.25
N ARG A 327 26.35 -8.94 21.72
CA ARG A 327 26.10 -7.57 22.21
C ARG A 327 24.61 -7.20 22.18
N SER A 328 23.94 -7.46 21.07
CA SER A 328 22.50 -7.21 20.96
C SER A 328 21.66 -8.10 21.89
N GLU A 329 22.06 -9.37 22.09
CA GLU A 329 21.40 -10.28 23.04
C GLU A 329 21.52 -9.78 24.49
N GLN A 330 22.69 -9.28 24.89
CA GLN A 330 22.91 -8.67 26.22
C GLN A 330 22.02 -7.44 26.43
N VAL A 331 21.90 -6.59 25.41
CA VAL A 331 21.02 -5.42 25.43
C VAL A 331 19.55 -5.84 25.56
N ILE A 332 19.08 -6.81 24.78
CA ILE A 332 17.71 -7.34 24.89
C ILE A 332 17.44 -7.91 26.28
N ALA A 333 18.36 -8.69 26.84
CA ALA A 333 18.25 -9.23 28.19
C ALA A 333 18.11 -8.11 29.23
N PHE A 334 18.94 -7.05 29.13
CA PHE A 334 18.88 -5.89 30.01
C PHE A 334 17.52 -5.17 29.97
N LEU A 335 16.96 -4.99 28.77
CA LEU A 335 15.65 -4.34 28.58
C LEU A 335 14.51 -5.22 29.11
N HIS A 336 14.58 -6.52 28.86
CA HIS A 336 13.60 -7.49 29.33
C HIS A 336 13.55 -7.57 30.86
N ASP A 337 14.71 -7.62 31.52
CA ASP A 337 14.80 -7.66 32.99
C ASP A 337 14.21 -6.40 33.66
N ARG A 338 14.09 -5.30 32.90
CA ARG A 338 13.44 -4.06 33.35
C ARG A 338 11.95 -3.99 33.01
N GLY A 339 11.37 -5.07 32.49
CA GLY A 339 9.93 -5.24 32.26
C GLY A 339 9.47 -4.90 30.85
N ILE A 340 10.36 -4.86 29.84
CA ILE A 340 9.95 -4.75 28.44
C ILE A 340 9.65 -6.17 27.89
N ALA A 341 8.44 -6.37 27.35
CA ALA A 341 8.02 -7.69 26.87
C ALA A 341 8.85 -8.16 25.66
N LYS A 342 9.20 -9.46 25.61
CA LYS A 342 10.06 -10.03 24.54
C LYS A 342 9.50 -9.84 23.13
N ASN A 343 8.18 -9.89 22.97
CA ASN A 343 7.52 -9.66 21.69
C ASN A 343 7.68 -8.23 21.16
N ARG A 344 8.18 -7.28 21.97
CA ARG A 344 8.49 -5.90 21.56
C ARG A 344 9.96 -5.70 21.17
N LEU A 345 10.78 -6.75 21.21
CA LEU A 345 12.23 -6.68 21.04
C LEU A 345 12.66 -7.58 19.88
N ARG A 346 13.17 -6.99 18.80
CA ARG A 346 13.76 -7.68 17.65
C ARG A 346 15.28 -7.52 17.67
N ILE A 347 15.98 -8.49 17.09
CA ILE A 347 17.44 -8.49 17.02
C ILE A 347 17.91 -8.53 15.56
N ARG A 348 18.88 -7.69 15.23
CA ARG A 348 19.68 -7.79 14.01
C ARG A 348 21.15 -7.58 14.35
N TYR A 349 22.02 -8.06 13.47
CA TYR A 349 23.47 -7.93 13.64
C TYR A 349 24.14 -8.00 12.27
N PHE A 350 25.18 -7.19 12.09
CA PHE A 350 25.88 -7.04 10.80
C PHE A 350 27.38 -7.27 10.90
N GLY A 351 27.90 -7.61 12.07
CA GLY A 351 29.35 -7.64 12.30
C GLY A 351 29.98 -6.32 11.88
N SER A 352 31.02 -6.38 11.06
CA SER A 352 31.77 -5.22 10.58
C SER A 352 31.24 -4.62 9.26
N ALA A 353 30.16 -5.16 8.69
CA ALA A 353 29.68 -4.82 7.35
C ALA A 353 29.07 -3.42 7.21
N GLN A 354 28.72 -2.76 8.33
CA GLN A 354 28.07 -1.45 8.34
C GLN A 354 28.80 -0.45 9.28
N PRO A 355 30.01 0.01 8.90
CA PRO A 355 30.73 1.01 9.66
C PRO A 355 30.06 2.39 9.54
N VAL A 356 30.01 3.14 10.64
CA VAL A 356 29.55 4.54 10.65
C VAL A 356 30.68 5.54 10.49
N THR A 357 31.91 5.08 10.70
CA THR A 357 33.14 5.88 10.52
C THR A 357 34.30 4.98 10.13
N THR A 358 35.46 5.57 9.86
CA THR A 358 36.68 4.83 9.51
C THR A 358 37.06 3.81 10.58
N ASN A 359 37.62 2.67 10.16
CA ASN A 359 38.21 1.67 11.07
C ASN A 359 39.72 1.83 11.25
N GLU A 360 40.31 2.85 10.62
CA GLU A 360 41.75 3.09 10.63
C GLU A 360 42.25 3.60 12.00
N THR A 361 41.41 4.34 12.72
CA THR A 361 41.73 4.91 14.04
C THR A 361 41.03 4.15 15.16
N GLU A 362 41.58 4.19 16.38
CA GLU A 362 40.95 3.55 17.53
C GLU A 362 39.62 4.22 17.88
N GLU A 363 39.58 5.55 17.79
CA GLU A 363 38.37 6.33 18.01
C GLU A 363 37.28 5.92 17.02
N GLY A 364 37.65 5.71 15.76
CA GLY A 364 36.72 5.26 14.73
C GLY A 364 36.20 3.84 14.98
N ARG A 365 37.08 2.93 15.39
CA ARG A 365 36.70 1.56 15.77
C ARG A 365 35.77 1.54 16.99
N GLN A 366 36.02 2.34 18.02
CA GLN A 366 35.12 2.46 19.18
C GLN A 366 33.71 2.87 18.75
N GLN A 367 33.57 3.80 17.80
CA GLN A 367 32.26 4.19 17.26
C GLN A 367 31.61 3.07 16.45
N ASN A 368 32.38 2.21 15.79
CA ASN A 368 31.84 1.06 15.05
C ASN A 368 31.44 -0.11 15.98
N ARG A 369 32.03 -0.20 17.18
CA ARG A 369 31.62 -1.13 18.25
C ARG A 369 30.39 -0.61 18.99
N ARG A 370 29.23 -0.72 18.33
CA ARG A 370 27.98 -0.14 18.83
C ARG A 370 26.79 -1.08 18.69
N VAL A 371 25.77 -0.79 19.48
CA VAL A 371 24.40 -1.26 19.28
C VAL A 371 23.52 -0.06 18.98
N GLU A 372 22.82 -0.09 17.86
CA GLU A 372 21.79 0.89 17.50
C GLU A 372 20.41 0.40 17.93
N PHE A 373 19.50 1.35 18.17
CA PHE A 373 18.11 1.06 18.42
C PHE A 373 17.26 1.74 17.37
N LEU A 374 16.45 0.94 16.70
CA LEU A 374 15.43 1.38 15.78
C LEU A 374 14.10 1.21 16.51
N ILE A 375 13.46 2.30 16.92
CA ILE A 375 12.05 2.23 17.33
C ILE A 375 11.25 1.88 16.10
N LEU A 376 10.59 0.75 16.20
CA LEU A 376 9.57 0.29 15.30
C LEU A 376 8.23 0.78 15.86
N GLU A 377 7.80 1.98 15.47
CA GLU A 377 6.51 2.52 15.93
C GLU A 377 5.38 1.88 15.13
N LYS A 378 4.58 1.03 15.79
CA LYS A 378 3.41 0.43 15.15
C LYS A 378 2.46 1.55 14.73
N GLN A 379 2.15 1.64 13.44
CA GLN A 379 1.28 2.65 12.87
C GLN A 379 -0.18 2.22 12.92
N TYR A 380 -0.46 0.91 12.87
CA TYR A 380 -1.82 0.36 12.83
C TYR A 380 -1.94 -0.90 13.70
N GLU A 381 -3.08 -1.10 14.36
CA GLU A 381 -3.44 -2.29 15.13
C GLU A 381 -4.73 -2.95 14.63
N GLU A 382 -4.94 -4.22 14.97
CA GLU A 382 -6.17 -4.93 14.62
C GLU A 382 -7.40 -4.22 15.19
N TYR A 383 -8.42 -4.02 14.36
CA TYR A 383 -9.68 -3.46 14.82
C TYR A 383 -10.54 -4.55 15.49
N SER A 384 -10.76 -4.41 16.80
CA SER A 384 -11.72 -5.25 17.51
C SER A 384 -13.14 -4.70 17.32
N ARG A 385 -14.04 -5.54 16.80
CA ARG A 385 -15.42 -5.17 16.44
C ARG A 385 -16.36 -5.04 17.61
#